data_AF-X1MKI4-F1
#
_entry.id   AF-X1MKI4-F1
#
_cell.length_a   1.000
_cell.length_b   1.000
_cell.length_c   1.000
_cell.angle_alpha   90.00
_cell.angle_beta   90.00
_cell.angle_gamma   90.00
#
_symmetry.space_group_name_H-M   'P 1'
#
loop_
_entity.id
_entity.type
_entity.pdbx_description
1 polymer ?
#
loop_
_entity_poly.entity_id
_entity_poly.type
_entity_poly.pdbx_seq_one_letter_code
_entity_poly.pdbx_strand_id
1 'polypeptide(L)' 'MDLDDLIMAGTLYLIPVTLGDSPVHHVIPAYVLELLDRLDHFIVEDLRSARRYLKRAGVAKAIDDLSFYPLNEHTKDKD' A
#
# COMPACT_ATOMS: atom_id res chain seq x y z
N MET A 1 -26.59 -5.60 2.40
CA MET A 1 -25.52 -4.58 2.48
C MET A 1 -26.19 -3.32 2.00
N ASP A 2 -26.63 -2.53 2.97
CA ASP A 2 -27.48 -1.38 2.71
C ASP A 2 -26.59 -0.20 2.28
N LEU A 3 -27.20 0.89 1.79
CA LEU A 3 -26.44 2.02 1.23
C LEU A 3 -25.47 2.63 2.26
N ASP A 4 -25.85 2.62 3.53
CA ASP A 4 -25.02 3.07 4.64
C ASP A 4 -23.77 2.19 4.84
N ASP A 5 -23.88 0.88 4.63
CA ASP A 5 -22.73 -0.04 4.71
C ASP A 5 -21.71 0.26 3.59
N LEU A 6 -22.18 0.62 2.40
CA LEU A 6 -21.31 0.96 1.27
C LEU A 6 -20.60 2.31 1.48
N ILE A 7 -21.27 3.27 2.13
CA ILE A 7 -20.69 4.58 2.49
C ILE A 7 -19.68 4.43 3.65
N MET A 8 -19.87 3.45 4.52
CA MET A 8 -18.99 3.14 5.66
C MET A 8 -17.80 2.24 5.30
N ALA A 9 -17.85 1.53 4.18
CA ALA A 9 -16.78 0.62 3.76
C ALA A 9 -15.55 1.40 3.25
N GLY A 10 -14.37 1.04 3.75
CA GLY A 10 -13.10 1.55 3.23
C GLY A 10 -12.86 1.09 1.78
N THR A 11 -12.10 1.87 1.02
CA THR A 11 -11.67 1.48 -0.34
C THR A 11 -10.35 0.71 -0.27
N LEU A 12 -10.31 -0.50 -0.82
CA LEU A 12 -9.08 -1.26 -0.99
C LEU A 12 -8.44 -0.94 -2.34
N TYR A 13 -7.21 -0.41 -2.29
CA TYR A 13 -6.41 -0.14 -3.48
C TYR A 13 -5.37 -1.23 -3.70
N LEU A 14 -5.32 -1.79 -4.92
CA LEU A 14 -4.23 -2.65 -5.36
C LEU A 14 -3.17 -1.77 -6.03
N ILE A 15 -2.09 -1.50 -5.31
CA ILE A 15 -1.00 -0.65 -5.80
C ILE A 15 0.04 -1.50 -6.53
N PRO A 16 0.28 -1.29 -7.83
CA PRO A 16 1.33 -2.02 -8.53
C PRO A 16 2.71 -1.62 -7.99
N VAL A 17 3.63 -2.59 -7.97
CA VAL A 17 5.05 -2.38 -7.68
C VAL A 17 5.87 -2.50 -8.96
N THR A 18 7.07 -1.92 -8.97
CA THR A 18 7.96 -1.98 -10.12
C THR A 18 8.51 -3.38 -10.36
N LEU A 19 8.57 -3.80 -11.62
CA LEU A 19 9.37 -4.95 -12.04
C LEU A 19 10.83 -4.51 -12.23
N GLY A 20 11.73 -5.00 -11.38
CA GLY A 20 13.15 -4.66 -11.43
C GLY A 20 13.51 -3.29 -10.86
N ASP A 21 14.64 -2.73 -11.32
CA ASP A 21 15.28 -1.54 -10.72
C ASP A 21 15.00 -0.21 -11.43
N SER A 22 14.03 -0.17 -12.35
CA SER A 22 13.61 1.09 -12.99
C SER A 22 13.19 2.14 -11.95
N PRO A 23 13.47 3.44 -12.19
CA PRO A 23 12.95 4.51 -11.35
C PRO A 23 11.42 4.46 -11.30
N VAL A 24 10.85 4.57 -10.09
CA VAL A 24 9.41 4.36 -9.88
C VAL A 24 8.57 5.31 -10.72
N HIS A 25 8.94 6.59 -10.78
CA HIS A 25 8.23 7.62 -11.54
C HIS A 25 8.27 7.45 -13.07
N HIS A 26 9.13 6.55 -13.60
CA HIS A 26 9.14 6.25 -15.03
C HIS A 26 8.09 5.20 -15.43
N VAL A 27 7.63 4.38 -14.49
CA VAL A 27 6.80 3.19 -14.78
C VAL A 27 5.50 3.16 -14.00
N ILE A 28 5.40 3.92 -12.91
CA ILE A 28 4.20 4.07 -12.11
C ILE A 28 3.53 5.41 -12.44
N PRO A 29 2.23 5.43 -12.79
CA PRO A 29 1.51 6.67 -13.05
C PRO A 29 1.52 7.63 -11.85
N ALA A 30 1.61 8.93 -12.12
CA ALA A 30 1.68 9.97 -11.09
C ALA A 30 0.54 9.88 -10.06
N TYR A 31 -0.70 9.61 -10.52
CA TYR A 31 -1.85 9.51 -9.62
C TYR A 31 -1.71 8.40 -8.56
N VAL A 32 -0.97 7.32 -8.87
CA VAL A 32 -0.73 6.22 -7.93
C VAL A 32 0.24 6.68 -6.84
N LEU A 33 1.25 7.49 -7.20
CA LEU A 33 2.20 8.07 -6.26
C LEU A 33 1.50 9.08 -5.33
N GLU A 34 0.66 9.94 -5.89
CA GLU A 34 -0.18 10.86 -5.10
C GLU A 34 -1.14 10.13 -4.17
N LEU A 35 -1.68 8.98 -4.61
CA LEU A 35 -2.53 8.15 -3.78
C LEU A 35 -1.74 7.54 -2.61
N LEU A 36 -0.49 7.09 -2.82
CA LEU A 36 0.34 6.53 -1.76
C LEU A 36 0.56 7.51 -0.59
N ASP A 37 0.71 8.80 -0.88
CA ASP A 37 0.82 9.85 0.15
C ASP A 37 -0.46 10.07 0.95
N ARG A 38 -1.61 9.60 0.47
CA ARG A 38 -2.92 9.71 1.14
C ARG A 38 -3.28 8.48 1.98
N LEU A 39 -2.51 7.39 1.88
CA LEU A 39 -2.81 6.13 2.57
C LEU A 39 -1.96 5.96 3.83
N ASP A 40 -2.58 5.55 4.93
CA ASP A 40 -1.88 5.31 6.21
C ASP A 40 -1.80 3.81 6.57
N HIS A 41 -2.56 2.97 5.88
CA HIS A 41 -2.68 1.55 6.15
C HIS A 41 -2.24 0.73 4.92
N PHE A 42 -1.30 -0.20 5.11
CA PHE A 42 -0.74 -1.03 4.06
C PHE A 42 -0.78 -2.51 4.44
N ILE A 43 -1.45 -3.32 3.60
CA ILE A 43 -1.36 -4.77 3.68
C ILE A 43 -0.19 -5.20 2.80
N VAL A 44 0.75 -5.99 3.35
CA VAL A 44 2.04 -6.27 2.70
C VAL A 44 2.46 -7.72 2.88
N GLU A 45 3.08 -8.34 1.88
CA GLU A 45 3.63 -9.70 2.01
C GLU A 45 4.90 -9.71 2.87
N ASP A 46 5.78 -8.73 2.63
CA ASP A 46 7.02 -8.53 3.37
C ASP A 46 7.19 -7.06 3.76
N LEU A 47 7.43 -6.83 5.05
CA LEU A 47 7.55 -5.49 5.61
C LEU A 47 8.76 -4.73 5.05
N ARG A 48 9.87 -5.44 4.81
CA ARG A 48 11.13 -4.81 4.40
C ARG A 48 11.04 -4.25 2.97
N SER A 49 10.53 -5.06 2.05
CA SER A 49 10.34 -4.71 0.64
C SER A 49 9.31 -3.60 0.47
N ALA A 50 8.18 -3.65 1.19
CA ALA A 50 7.17 -2.60 1.16
C ALA A 50 7.71 -1.24 1.63
N ARG A 51 8.43 -1.21 2.77
CA ARG A 51 9.07 0.02 3.26
C ARG A 51 10.08 0.59 2.27
N ARG A 52 10.88 -0.28 1.62
CA ARG A 52 11.81 0.15 0.57
C ARG A 52 11.07 0.71 -0.65
N TYR A 53 9.96 0.10 -1.04
CA TYR A 53 9.15 0.58 -2.15
C TYR A 53 8.57 1.97 -1.87
N LEU A 54 7.95 2.19 -0.71
CA LEU A 54 7.38 3.50 -0.34
C LEU A 54 8.45 4.60 -0.34
N LYS A 55 9.65 4.31 0.19
CA LYS A 55 10.80 5.23 0.10
C LYS A 55 11.21 5.52 -1.35
N ARG A 56 11.30 4.51 -2.22
CA ARG A 56 11.62 4.68 -3.66
C ARG A 56 10.53 5.43 -4.43
N ALA A 57 9.27 5.25 -4.03
CA ALA A 57 8.11 5.92 -4.61
C ALA A 57 8.01 7.39 -4.20
N GLY A 58 8.79 7.82 -3.20
CA GLY A 58 8.85 9.22 -2.77
C GLY A 58 7.76 9.60 -1.76
N VAL A 59 7.18 8.62 -1.04
CA VAL A 59 6.19 8.90 0.01
C VAL A 59 6.78 9.83 1.05
N ALA A 60 6.14 10.97 1.25
CA ALA A 60 6.65 12.06 2.08
C ALA A 60 6.47 11.79 3.59
N LYS A 61 5.44 11.00 3.95
CA LYS A 61 5.17 10.61 5.34
C LYS A 61 6.30 9.77 5.91
N ALA A 62 6.58 9.95 7.20
CA ALA A 62 7.55 9.12 7.89
C ALA A 62 7.06 7.66 7.90
N ILE A 63 7.90 6.74 7.46
CA ILE A 63 7.52 5.32 7.34
C ILE A 63 7.10 4.72 8.69
N ASP A 64 7.64 5.24 9.79
CA ASP A 64 7.30 4.76 11.13
C ASP A 64 5.92 5.23 11.62
N ASP A 65 5.31 6.23 10.97
CA ASP A 65 3.94 6.69 11.25
C ASP A 65 2.89 5.84 10.51
N LEU A 66 3.31 4.96 9.58
CA LEU A 66 2.42 4.15 8.77
C LEU A 66 2.11 2.81 9.46
N SER A 67 0.88 2.34 9.29
CA SER A 67 0.43 1.04 9.78
C SER A 67 0.64 -0.05 8.73
N PHE A 68 1.35 -1.11 9.08
CA PHE A 68 1.60 -2.25 8.21
C PHE A 68 0.94 -3.52 8.75
N TYR A 69 0.28 -4.26 7.87
CA TYR A 69 -0.40 -5.52 8.17
C TYR A 69 0.23 -6.61 7.29
N PRO A 70 1.18 -7.40 7.82
CA PRO A 70 1.73 -8.52 7.08
C PRO A 70 0.64 -9.55 6.75
N LEU A 71 0.54 -9.95 5.48
CA LEU A 71 -0.35 -10.99 5.00
C LEU A 71 0.47 -11.96 4.13
N ASN A 72 0.74 -13.14 4.68
CA ASN A 72 1.59 -14.18 4.08
C ASN A 72 1.10 -15.59 4.47
N GLU A 73 1.79 -16.63 4.02
CA GLU A 73 1.41 -18.04 4.23
C GLU A 73 1.31 -18.47 5.71
N HIS A 74 1.86 -17.68 6.63
CA HIS A 74 1.78 -17.90 8.07
C HIS A 74 0.62 -17.14 8.73
N THR A 75 -0.09 -16.31 7.96
CA THR A 75 -1.29 -15.63 8.43
C THR A 75 -2.41 -16.65 8.47
N LYS A 76 -2.87 -17.01 9.67
CA LYS A 76 -3.99 -17.93 9.83
C LYS A 76 -5.24 -17.27 9.25
N ASP A 77 -6.02 -18.06 8.51
CA ASP A 77 -7.40 -17.69 8.22
C ASP A 77 -8.10 -17.39 9.55
N LYS A 78 -8.70 -16.21 9.66
CA LYS A 78 -9.68 -15.97 10.71
C LYS A 78 -10.97 -16.56 10.20
N ASP A 79 -11.41 -17.64 10.85
CA ASP A 79 -12.76 -18.21 10.71
C ASP A 79 -13.86 -17.15 10.88
#